data_AF-A0A7I8IDW1-F1
#
_entry.id   AF-A0A7I8IDW1-F1
#
_cell.length_a   1.000
_cell.length_b   1.000
_cell.length_c   1.000
_cell.angle_alpha   90.00
_cell.angle_beta   90.00
_cell.angle_gamma   90.00
#
_symmetry.space_group_name_H-M   'P 1'
#
loop_
_entity.id
_entity.type
_entity.pdbx_description
1 polymer ?
#
loop_
_entity_poly.entity_id
_entity_poly.type
_entity_poly.pdbx_seq_one_letter_code
_entity_poly.pdbx_strand_id
1 'polypeptide(L)'
;MGGSTSLRQEEEEPRTPTTPQGPSGARKSTRRFPSFQHVNTLAVMIVLSASGLVALEDLAFFVLSLGYIYFLSSFAFPARSREPEPLVFGEENRALALYVLAGGALGLLFPIAFILDGVLGGDKEGIEPAAAHLFLLSSQVFMEGVAFAGAFSLPIRAFVPISYNTRRLFTIADWLRAELRKAEGASPRGSLLRLRAGRSLAAANLIFWSFNLFGFLLPVFLPRALQRYYGKQAKSA
;
A
#
# COMPACT_ATOMS: atom_id res chain seq x y z
N MET A 1 -32.69 65.46 56.86
CA MET A 1 -32.25 66.03 55.57
C MET A 1 -31.06 65.18 55.12
N GLY A 2 -31.09 64.29 54.12
CA GLY A 2 -31.88 64.25 52.89
C GLY A 2 -30.97 64.55 51.69
N GLY A 3 -30.67 63.54 50.87
CA GLY A 3 -30.07 63.63 49.52
C GLY A 3 -28.54 63.45 49.48
N SER A 4 -27.91 62.40 48.92
CA SER A 4 -28.00 61.68 47.63
C SER A 4 -26.93 62.13 46.61
N THR A 5 -26.30 61.12 45.98
CA THR A 5 -25.47 61.14 44.73
C THR A 5 -24.06 61.72 44.87
N SER A 6 -22.96 61.11 44.41
CA SER A 6 -22.77 60.40 43.13
C SER A 6 -21.63 59.37 43.19
N LEU A 7 -21.87 58.23 42.53
CA LEU A 7 -20.88 57.29 42.03
C LEU A 7 -19.91 58.00 41.07
N ARG A 8 -18.63 57.63 41.12
CA ARG A 8 -17.66 57.83 40.03
C ARG A 8 -16.97 56.48 39.80
N GLN A 9 -17.50 55.74 38.83
CA GLN A 9 -16.80 54.61 38.19
C GLN A 9 -15.68 55.21 37.33
N GLU A 10 -14.48 54.68 37.48
CA GLU A 10 -13.38 54.91 36.54
C GLU A 10 -13.75 54.25 35.20
N GLU A 11 -13.62 55.01 34.11
CA GLU A 11 -13.79 54.54 32.73
C GLU A 11 -12.68 53.51 32.40
N GLU A 12 -13.06 52.25 32.28
CA GLU A 12 -12.24 51.21 31.67
C GLU A 12 -12.51 51.22 30.16
N GLU A 13 -11.60 51.84 29.41
CA GLU A 13 -11.60 51.84 27.94
C GLU A 13 -11.37 50.39 27.44
N PRO A 14 -12.26 49.80 26.61
CA PRO A 14 -12.07 48.42 26.15
C PRO A 14 -10.96 48.38 25.10
N ARG A 15 -9.77 47.94 25.50
CA ARG A 15 -8.70 47.57 24.57
C ARG A 15 -9.19 46.45 23.67
N THR A 16 -9.36 46.78 22.39
CA THR A 16 -9.60 45.84 21.31
C THR A 16 -8.44 44.84 21.26
N PRO A 17 -8.67 43.52 21.36
CA PRO A 17 -7.61 42.56 21.11
C PRO A 17 -7.37 42.51 19.59
N THR A 18 -6.35 43.25 19.14
CA THR A 18 -5.73 43.07 17.83
C THR A 18 -5.33 41.60 17.68
N THR A 19 -6.08 40.88 16.85
CA THR A 19 -5.75 39.53 16.42
C THR A 19 -4.47 39.59 15.59
N PRO A 20 -3.38 38.87 15.93
CA PRO A 20 -2.29 38.69 14.98
C PRO A 20 -2.80 37.78 13.88
N GLN A 21 -3.13 38.35 12.71
CA GLN A 21 -3.24 37.59 11.47
C GLN A 21 -1.85 37.03 11.17
N GLY A 22 -1.60 35.79 11.61
CA GLY A 22 -0.48 35.01 11.15
C GLY A 22 -0.62 34.80 9.63
N PRO A 23 0.49 34.82 8.87
CA PRO A 23 0.44 34.72 7.43
C PRO A 23 -0.24 33.41 7.04
N SER A 24 -1.33 33.54 6.28
CA SER A 24 -1.98 32.46 5.53
C SER A 24 -0.95 31.88 4.56
N GLY A 25 -0.15 30.95 5.06
CA GLY A 25 0.71 30.11 4.27
C GLY A 25 -0.18 29.15 3.51
N ALA A 26 -0.68 29.56 2.34
CA ALA A 26 -1.27 28.68 1.36
C ALA A 26 -0.22 27.61 1.00
N ARG A 27 -0.27 26.47 1.71
CA ARG A 27 0.57 25.32 1.45
C ARG A 27 0.18 24.80 0.07
N LYS A 28 1.02 25.09 -0.92
CA LYS A 28 0.84 24.63 -2.29
C LYS A 28 0.67 23.12 -2.27
N SER A 29 -0.52 22.65 -2.68
CA SER A 29 -0.83 21.25 -2.92
C SER A 29 0.08 20.73 -4.02
N THR A 30 1.22 20.18 -3.64
CA THR A 30 2.06 19.45 -4.58
C THR A 30 1.47 18.06 -4.75
N ARG A 31 0.67 17.87 -5.80
CA ARG A 31 0.43 16.55 -6.40
C ARG A 31 1.77 16.01 -6.90
N ARG A 32 2.57 15.43 -6.01
CA ARG A 32 3.85 14.82 -6.36
C ARG A 32 3.66 13.33 -6.56
N PHE A 33 3.33 12.99 -7.81
CA PHE A 33 3.54 11.67 -8.38
C PHE A 33 4.38 11.84 -9.66
N PRO A 34 5.32 10.93 -9.98
CA PRO A 34 5.71 9.73 -9.24
C PRO A 34 7.03 9.91 -8.43
N SER A 35 7.05 9.40 -7.19
CA SER A 35 8.29 9.13 -6.45
C SER A 35 9.13 8.08 -7.19
N PHE A 36 10.46 8.11 -7.02
CA PHE A 36 11.40 7.15 -7.63
C PHE A 36 10.94 5.70 -7.46
N GLN A 37 10.41 5.34 -6.28
CA GLN A 37 9.87 4.01 -6.03
C GLN A 37 8.75 3.62 -7.00
N HIS A 38 7.77 4.50 -7.24
CA HIS A 38 6.64 4.21 -8.11
C HIS A 38 7.04 4.08 -9.59
N VAL A 39 8.06 4.82 -10.03
CA VAL A 39 8.62 4.67 -11.37
C VAL A 39 9.31 3.31 -11.52
N ASN A 40 10.09 2.90 -10.52
CA ASN A 40 10.75 1.60 -10.52
C ASN A 40 9.74 0.45 -10.51
N THR A 41 8.68 0.52 -9.69
CA THR A 41 7.66 -0.53 -9.69
C THR A 41 6.89 -0.60 -11.00
N LEU A 42 6.61 0.55 -11.63
CA LEU A 42 6.02 0.58 -12.97
C LEU A 42 6.95 -0.05 -14.01
N ALA A 43 8.26 0.25 -13.97
CA ALA A 43 9.23 -0.35 -14.86
C ALA A 43 9.28 -1.88 -14.69
N VAL A 44 9.30 -2.38 -13.45
CA VAL A 44 9.23 -3.82 -13.15
C VAL A 44 7.95 -4.43 -13.71
N MET A 45 6.78 -3.81 -13.51
CA MET A 45 5.52 -4.29 -14.07
C MET A 45 5.59 -4.41 -15.60
N ILE A 46 6.10 -3.37 -16.28
CA ILE A 46 6.20 -3.35 -17.75
C ILE A 46 7.13 -4.46 -18.24
N VAL A 47 8.31 -4.59 -17.62
CA VAL A 47 9.29 -5.63 -17.99
C VAL A 47 8.72 -7.03 -17.80
N LEU A 48 8.09 -7.30 -16.65
CA LEU A 48 7.47 -8.60 -16.39
C LEU A 48 6.32 -8.89 -17.35
N SER A 49 5.46 -7.90 -17.63
CA SER A 49 4.37 -8.04 -18.60
C SER A 49 4.89 -8.33 -20.01
N ALA A 50 5.92 -7.60 -20.45
CA ALA A 50 6.52 -7.76 -21.78
C ALA A 50 7.30 -9.07 -21.92
N SER A 51 7.78 -9.65 -20.82
CA SER A 51 8.52 -10.92 -20.83
C SER A 51 7.64 -12.16 -21.06
N GLY A 52 6.32 -12.02 -21.00
CA GLY A 52 5.38 -13.15 -21.10
C GLY A 52 5.34 -14.06 -19.88
N LEU A 53 5.98 -13.68 -18.77
CA LEU A 53 6.00 -14.44 -17.50
C LEU A 53 4.79 -14.16 -16.59
N VAL A 54 3.87 -13.31 -17.03
CA VAL A 54 2.69 -12.89 -16.26
C VAL A 54 1.43 -13.36 -16.99
N ALA A 55 0.57 -14.08 -16.27
CA ALA A 55 -0.71 -14.54 -16.80
C ALA A 55 -1.63 -13.37 -17.15
N LEU A 56 -2.44 -13.54 -18.21
CA LEU A 56 -3.41 -12.52 -18.64
C LEU A 56 -4.40 -12.17 -17.53
N GLU A 57 -4.72 -13.13 -16.66
CA GLU A 57 -5.57 -12.94 -15.49
C GLU A 57 -5.02 -11.89 -14.52
N ASP A 58 -3.71 -11.86 -14.29
CA ASP A 58 -3.08 -10.91 -13.37
C ASP A 58 -3.02 -9.50 -13.99
N LEU A 59 -2.81 -9.42 -15.31
CA LEU A 59 -2.93 -8.17 -16.07
C LEU A 59 -4.37 -7.63 -16.02
N ALA A 60 -5.35 -8.51 -16.26
CA ALA A 60 -6.76 -8.17 -16.18
C ALA A 60 -7.12 -7.72 -14.76
N PHE A 61 -6.63 -8.40 -13.72
CA PHE A 61 -6.82 -8.00 -12.33
C PHE A 61 -6.29 -6.58 -12.07
N PHE A 62 -5.09 -6.25 -12.57
CA PHE A 62 -4.55 -4.90 -12.45
C PHE A 62 -5.49 -3.86 -13.10
N VAL A 63 -5.85 -4.04 -14.38
CA VAL A 63 -6.70 -3.08 -15.12
C VAL A 63 -8.09 -2.95 -14.49
N LEU A 64 -8.73 -4.06 -14.14
CA LEU A 64 -10.04 -4.07 -13.50
C LEU A 64 -9.98 -3.45 -12.10
N SER A 65 -8.94 -3.73 -11.33
CA SER A 65 -8.75 -3.11 -10.00
C SER A 65 -8.61 -1.59 -10.10
N LEU A 66 -7.91 -1.09 -11.13
CA LEU A 66 -7.78 0.34 -11.38
C LEU A 66 -9.15 0.97 -11.63
N GLY A 67 -9.93 0.43 -12.57
CA GLY A 67 -11.30 0.90 -12.81
C GLY A 67 -12.19 0.81 -11.56
N TYR A 68 -12.06 -0.29 -10.80
CA TYR A 68 -12.89 -0.53 -9.63
C TYR A 68 -12.57 0.42 -8.46
N ILE A 69 -11.30 0.77 -8.23
CA ILE A 69 -10.99 1.76 -7.18
C ILE A 69 -11.52 3.16 -7.53
N TYR A 70 -11.53 3.55 -8.81
CA TYR A 70 -12.17 4.80 -9.25
C TYR A 70 -13.69 4.77 -9.09
N PHE A 71 -14.30 3.62 -9.40
CA PHE A 71 -15.73 3.40 -9.16
C PHE A 71 -16.04 3.54 -7.66
N LEU A 72 -15.34 2.80 -6.80
CA LEU A 72 -15.55 2.87 -5.36
C LEU A 72 -15.27 4.27 -4.79
N SER A 73 -14.24 4.97 -5.29
CA SER A 73 -13.93 6.33 -4.84
C SER A 73 -14.99 7.34 -5.26
N SER A 74 -15.78 7.06 -6.30
CA SER A 74 -16.82 7.97 -6.78
C SER A 74 -18.17 7.69 -6.10
N PHE A 75 -18.51 6.42 -5.89
CA PHE A 75 -19.85 6.01 -5.48
C PHE A 75 -19.97 5.55 -4.02
N ALA A 76 -18.97 4.84 -3.50
CA ALA A 76 -19.06 4.21 -2.17
C ALA A 76 -18.31 5.00 -1.09
N PHE A 77 -17.09 5.46 -1.41
CA PHE A 77 -16.20 6.11 -0.46
C PHE A 77 -15.58 7.41 -1.03
N PRO A 78 -16.41 8.43 -1.34
CA PRO A 78 -15.93 9.71 -1.85
C PRO A 78 -14.89 10.38 -0.94
N ALA A 79 -13.85 10.94 -1.56
CA ALA A 79 -12.86 11.76 -0.87
C ALA A 79 -13.51 13.06 -0.38
N ARG A 80 -13.34 13.38 0.91
CA ARG A 80 -13.95 14.56 1.54
C ARG A 80 -13.00 15.74 1.69
N SER A 81 -11.71 15.49 1.57
CA SER A 81 -10.67 16.50 1.64
C SER A 81 -9.83 16.43 0.38
N ARG A 82 -9.45 17.60 -0.14
CA ARG A 82 -8.48 17.69 -1.26
C ARG A 82 -7.06 17.34 -0.83
N GLU A 83 -6.81 17.29 0.48
CA GLU A 83 -5.54 16.83 1.03
C GLU A 83 -5.58 15.33 1.34
N PRO A 84 -4.54 14.57 0.96
CA PRO A 84 -4.41 13.18 1.35
C PRO A 84 -4.40 13.06 2.88
N GLU A 85 -5.25 12.17 3.40
CA GLU A 85 -5.21 11.89 4.85
C GLU A 85 -3.85 11.30 5.26
N PRO A 86 -3.33 11.64 6.44
CA PRO A 86 -2.10 11.03 6.94
C PRO A 86 -2.27 9.51 7.04
N LEU A 87 -1.14 8.79 6.95
CA LEU A 87 -1.12 7.34 7.07
C LEU A 87 -1.76 6.91 8.41
N VAL A 88 -2.47 5.77 8.40
CA VAL A 88 -3.19 5.23 9.57
C VAL A 88 -2.23 4.97 10.75
N PHE A 89 -0.99 4.60 10.43
CA PHE A 89 0.09 4.40 11.37
C PHE A 89 1.13 5.52 11.13
N GLY A 90 1.47 6.28 12.17
CA GLY A 90 2.46 7.37 12.08
C GLY A 90 3.88 6.86 11.83
N GLU A 91 4.77 7.78 11.43
CA GLU A 91 6.14 7.47 10.98
C GLU A 91 7.08 6.94 12.09
N GLU A 92 6.69 7.01 13.37
CA GLU A 92 7.59 6.73 14.51
C GLU A 92 7.66 5.25 14.94
N ASN A 93 6.95 4.33 14.28
CA ASN A 93 6.95 2.93 14.70
C ASN A 93 8.08 2.11 14.06
N ARG A 94 9.21 1.97 14.78
CA ARG A 94 10.37 1.16 14.35
C ARG A 94 10.02 -0.30 14.05
N ALA A 95 9.09 -0.90 14.77
CA ALA A 95 8.67 -2.28 14.52
C ALA A 95 7.93 -2.41 13.19
N LEU A 96 7.07 -1.43 12.87
CA LEU A 96 6.40 -1.37 11.56
C LEU A 96 7.41 -1.12 10.45
N ALA A 97 8.40 -0.25 10.66
CA ALA A 97 9.46 -0.01 9.68
C ALA A 97 10.28 -1.28 9.40
N LEU A 98 10.66 -2.02 10.44
CA LEU A 98 11.35 -3.31 10.29
C LEU A 98 10.48 -4.35 9.59
N TYR A 99 9.19 -4.40 9.91
CA TYR A 99 8.23 -5.28 9.25
C TYR A 99 8.08 -4.98 7.75
N VAL A 100 7.96 -3.69 7.39
CA VAL A 100 7.91 -3.24 5.99
C VAL A 100 9.21 -3.56 5.27
N LEU A 101 10.36 -3.35 5.92
CA LEU A 101 11.67 -3.70 5.37
C LEU A 101 11.78 -5.22 5.10
N ALA A 102 11.36 -6.05 6.07
CA ALA A 102 11.33 -7.51 5.91
C ALA A 102 10.41 -7.93 4.76
N GLY A 103 9.22 -7.32 4.66
CA GLY A 103 8.30 -7.55 3.54
C GLY A 103 8.89 -7.15 2.19
N GLY A 104 9.61 -6.03 2.12
CA GLY A 104 10.34 -5.60 0.92
C GLY A 104 11.46 -6.57 0.54
N ALA A 105 12.23 -7.07 1.50
CA ALA A 105 13.27 -8.06 1.23
C ALA A 105 12.66 -9.39 0.72
N LEU A 106 11.65 -9.91 1.43
CA LEU A 106 11.03 -11.20 1.13
C LEU A 106 10.19 -11.20 -0.15
N GLY A 107 9.43 -10.13 -0.41
CA GLY A 107 8.49 -10.05 -1.53
C GLY A 107 9.05 -9.36 -2.78
N LEU A 108 10.12 -8.56 -2.66
CA LEU A 108 10.70 -7.83 -3.80
C LEU A 108 12.12 -8.30 -4.08
N LEU A 109 13.05 -8.12 -3.14
CA LEU A 109 14.48 -8.33 -3.39
C LEU A 109 14.82 -9.80 -3.70
N PHE A 110 14.39 -10.74 -2.86
CA PHE A 110 14.68 -12.15 -3.06
C PHE A 110 13.98 -12.74 -4.30
N PRO A 111 12.70 -12.43 -4.59
CA PRO A 111 12.08 -12.85 -5.84
C PRO A 111 12.77 -12.29 -7.08
N ILE A 112 13.22 -11.02 -7.06
CA ILE A 112 14.02 -10.46 -8.16
C ILE A 112 15.30 -11.28 -8.39
N ALA A 113 16.06 -11.55 -7.32
CA ALA A 113 17.28 -12.34 -7.43
C ALA A 113 17.01 -13.76 -7.97
N PHE A 114 15.94 -14.40 -7.50
CA PHE A 114 15.52 -15.74 -7.96
C PHE A 114 15.13 -15.76 -9.45
N ILE A 115 14.40 -14.73 -9.90
CA ILE A 115 14.03 -14.56 -11.31
C ILE A 115 15.26 -14.33 -12.17
N LEU A 116 16.18 -13.45 -11.76
CA LEU A 116 17.43 -13.17 -12.49
C LEU A 116 18.30 -14.43 -12.64
N ASP A 117 18.48 -15.20 -11.56
CA ASP A 117 19.19 -16.49 -11.62
C ASP A 117 18.52 -17.46 -12.62
N GLY A 118 17.19 -17.52 -12.64
CA GLY A 118 16.47 -18.37 -13.59
C GLY A 118 16.54 -17.88 -15.04
N VAL A 119 16.52 -16.58 -15.28
CA VAL A 119 16.72 -16.00 -16.62
C VAL A 119 18.11 -16.34 -17.15
N LEU A 120 19.15 -16.19 -16.32
CA LEU A 120 20.53 -16.56 -16.68
C LEU A 120 20.70 -18.06 -16.91
N GLY A 121 19.96 -18.88 -16.15
CA GLY A 121 19.91 -20.34 -16.30
C GLY A 121 19.01 -20.85 -17.44
N GLY A 122 18.23 -19.99 -18.09
CA GLY A 122 17.26 -20.36 -19.12
C GLY A 122 16.00 -21.08 -18.60
N ASP A 123 15.73 -21.03 -17.30
CA ASP A 123 14.62 -21.69 -16.62
C ASP A 123 13.40 -20.77 -16.54
N LYS A 124 12.73 -20.55 -17.68
CA LYS A 124 11.54 -19.68 -17.77
C LYS A 124 10.33 -20.25 -17.01
N GLU A 125 10.09 -21.55 -17.14
CA GLU A 125 8.95 -22.22 -16.48
C GLU A 125 9.11 -22.21 -14.95
N GLY A 126 10.34 -22.36 -14.45
CA GLY A 126 10.61 -22.35 -13.01
C GLY A 126 10.47 -20.98 -12.34
N ILE A 127 10.54 -19.87 -13.10
CA ILE A 127 10.44 -18.50 -12.56
C ILE A 127 9.09 -17.84 -12.80
N GLU A 128 8.24 -18.39 -13.65
CA GLU A 128 6.93 -17.83 -14.00
C GLU A 128 6.07 -17.55 -12.75
N PRO A 129 5.91 -18.48 -11.78
CA PRO A 129 5.09 -18.20 -10.59
C PRO A 129 5.68 -17.11 -9.68
N ALA A 130 7.02 -17.00 -9.62
CA ALA A 130 7.71 -15.95 -8.88
C ALA A 130 7.54 -14.58 -9.56
N ALA A 131 7.55 -14.55 -10.90
CA ALA A 131 7.31 -13.35 -11.70
C ALA A 131 5.88 -12.83 -11.53
N ALA A 132 4.88 -13.71 -11.54
CA ALA A 132 3.49 -13.35 -11.27
C ALA A 132 3.33 -12.73 -9.85
N HIS A 133 3.97 -13.31 -8.83
CA HIS A 133 4.02 -12.74 -7.49
C HIS A 133 4.63 -11.33 -7.48
N LEU A 134 5.79 -11.16 -8.12
CA LEU A 134 6.50 -9.89 -8.18
C LEU A 134 5.72 -8.81 -8.94
N PHE A 135 5.02 -9.20 -10.01
CA PHE A 135 4.14 -8.33 -10.78
C PHE A 135 3.01 -7.79 -9.89
N LEU A 136 2.33 -8.66 -9.14
CA LEU A 136 1.23 -8.25 -8.26
C LEU A 136 1.70 -7.36 -7.10
N LEU A 137 2.88 -7.63 -6.53
CA LEU A 137 3.44 -6.77 -5.48
C LEU A 137 3.81 -5.39 -6.04
N SER A 138 4.44 -5.34 -7.22
CA SER A 138 4.80 -4.08 -7.88
C SER A 138 3.56 -3.28 -8.26
N SER A 139 2.52 -3.96 -8.75
CA SER A 139 1.21 -3.39 -9.04
C SER A 139 0.55 -2.81 -7.79
N GLN A 140 0.62 -3.50 -6.65
CA GLN A 140 0.11 -2.98 -5.39
C GLN A 140 0.80 -1.66 -5.00
N VAL A 141 2.14 -1.63 -5.02
CA VAL A 141 2.91 -0.43 -4.66
C VAL A 141 2.58 0.73 -5.60
N PHE A 142 2.46 0.46 -6.91
CA PHE A 142 2.03 1.48 -7.87
C PHE A 142 0.61 2.00 -7.56
N MET A 143 -0.33 1.10 -7.27
CA MET A 143 -1.73 1.44 -6.97
C MET A 143 -1.91 2.18 -5.64
N GLU A 144 -1.10 1.88 -4.64
CA GLU A 144 -1.04 2.66 -3.39
C GLU A 144 -0.59 4.09 -3.68
N GLY A 145 0.39 4.25 -4.58
CA GLY A 145 0.83 5.53 -5.11
C GLY A 145 -0.26 6.31 -5.84
N VAL A 146 -1.00 5.65 -6.73
CA VAL A 146 -2.17 6.23 -7.42
C VAL A 146 -3.23 6.69 -6.43
N ALA A 147 -3.59 5.83 -5.46
CA ALA A 147 -4.59 6.15 -4.44
C ALA A 147 -4.15 7.33 -3.55
N PHE A 148 -2.86 7.41 -3.21
CA PHE A 148 -2.31 8.53 -2.43
C PHE A 148 -2.32 9.83 -3.23
N ALA A 149 -1.82 9.81 -4.47
CA ALA A 149 -1.76 10.98 -5.34
C ALA A 149 -3.15 11.50 -5.75
N GLY A 150 -4.11 10.58 -5.90
CA GLY A 150 -5.52 10.90 -6.16
C GLY A 150 -6.30 11.39 -4.92
N ALA A 151 -5.66 11.49 -3.76
CA ALA A 151 -6.29 11.83 -2.48
C ALA A 151 -7.52 10.93 -2.17
N PHE A 152 -7.42 9.65 -2.49
CA PHE A 152 -8.51 8.70 -2.23
C PHE A 152 -8.74 8.54 -0.72
N SER A 153 -9.98 8.24 -0.36
CA SER A 153 -10.38 8.05 1.04
C SER A 153 -9.66 6.84 1.67
N LEU A 154 -9.54 6.84 3.00
CA LEU A 154 -8.87 5.77 3.73
C LEU A 154 -9.40 4.36 3.43
N PRO A 155 -10.73 4.12 3.28
CA PRO A 155 -11.24 2.80 2.94
C PRO A 155 -10.72 2.29 1.58
N ILE A 156 -10.65 3.16 0.57
CA ILE A 156 -10.08 2.80 -0.74
C ILE A 156 -8.59 2.51 -0.63
N ARG A 157 -7.86 3.33 0.11
CA ARG A 157 -6.42 3.12 0.38
C ARG A 157 -6.15 1.83 1.16
N ALA A 158 -7.09 1.39 2.00
CA ALA A 158 -7.01 0.09 2.67
C ALA A 158 -7.39 -1.08 1.74
N PHE A 159 -8.36 -0.86 0.86
CA PHE A 159 -8.80 -1.84 -0.12
C PHE A 159 -7.70 -2.25 -1.10
N VAL A 160 -6.84 -1.32 -1.53
CA VAL A 160 -5.71 -1.63 -2.44
C VAL A 160 -4.81 -2.75 -1.90
N PRO A 161 -4.12 -2.62 -0.76
CA PRO A 161 -3.28 -3.70 -0.26
C PRO A 161 -4.05 -4.97 0.08
N ILE A 162 -5.31 -4.87 0.50
CA ILE A 162 -6.15 -6.06 0.80
C ILE A 162 -6.44 -6.87 -0.47
N SER A 163 -6.92 -6.21 -1.51
CA SER A 163 -7.28 -6.86 -2.79
C SER A 163 -6.06 -7.48 -3.45
N TYR A 164 -4.95 -6.75 -3.54
CA TYR A 164 -3.71 -7.26 -4.10
C TYR A 164 -3.10 -8.38 -3.27
N ASN A 165 -3.09 -8.27 -1.93
CA ASN A 165 -2.59 -9.35 -1.09
C ASN A 165 -3.45 -10.62 -1.22
N THR A 166 -4.77 -10.46 -1.33
CA THR A 166 -5.69 -11.60 -1.56
C THR A 166 -5.37 -12.34 -2.86
N ARG A 167 -5.27 -11.63 -4.00
CA ARG A 167 -4.88 -12.26 -5.27
C ARG A 167 -3.49 -12.89 -5.18
N ARG A 168 -2.54 -12.19 -4.58
CA ARG A 168 -1.15 -12.65 -4.42
C ARG A 168 -1.02 -13.95 -3.63
N LEU A 169 -1.88 -14.21 -2.64
CA LEU A 169 -1.86 -15.49 -1.91
C LEU A 169 -2.13 -16.70 -2.83
N PHE A 170 -3.00 -16.56 -3.83
CA PHE A 170 -3.24 -17.63 -4.80
C PHE A 170 -1.99 -17.88 -5.64
N THR A 171 -1.39 -16.82 -6.18
CA THR A 171 -0.15 -16.91 -6.97
C THR A 171 1.01 -17.51 -6.19
N ILE A 172 1.19 -17.14 -4.91
CA ILE A 172 2.23 -17.73 -4.06
C ILE A 172 1.92 -19.20 -3.76
N ALA A 173 0.65 -19.54 -3.51
CA ALA A 173 0.27 -20.93 -3.27
C ALA A 173 0.54 -21.80 -4.51
N ASP A 174 0.28 -21.29 -5.71
CA ASP A 174 0.63 -21.96 -6.97
C ASP A 174 2.14 -22.07 -7.16
N TRP A 175 2.90 -21.03 -6.81
CA TRP A 175 4.36 -21.08 -6.79
C TRP A 175 4.87 -22.19 -5.87
N LEU A 176 4.38 -22.25 -4.63
CA LEU A 176 4.79 -23.30 -3.69
C LEU A 176 4.42 -24.69 -4.20
N ARG A 177 3.22 -24.87 -4.76
CA ARG A 177 2.81 -26.15 -5.37
C ARG A 177 3.72 -26.54 -6.53
N ALA A 178 4.09 -25.59 -7.39
CA ALA A 178 5.01 -25.83 -8.49
C ALA A 178 6.39 -26.27 -7.99
N GLU A 179 6.95 -25.61 -6.97
CA GLU A 179 8.24 -25.96 -6.37
C GLU A 179 8.24 -27.31 -5.63
N LEU A 180 7.11 -27.69 -5.04
CA LEU A 180 6.94 -29.00 -4.39
C LEU A 180 6.80 -30.15 -5.40
N ARG A 181 6.21 -29.90 -6.57
CA ARG A 181 6.07 -30.90 -7.64
C ARG A 181 7.38 -31.22 -8.36
N LYS A 182 8.37 -30.32 -8.31
CA LYS A 182 9.71 -30.58 -8.85
C LYS A 182 10.37 -31.73 -8.06
N ALA A 183 10.51 -32.90 -8.68
CA ALA A 183 11.13 -34.07 -8.06
C ALA A 183 12.62 -33.84 -7.80
N GLU A 184 13.14 -34.38 -6.69
CA GLU A 184 14.53 -34.17 -6.22
C GLU A 184 15.62 -34.81 -7.09
N GLY A 185 15.28 -35.35 -8.26
CA GLY A 185 16.22 -35.91 -9.24
C GLY A 185 15.85 -35.72 -10.72
N ALA A 186 14.78 -34.96 -11.03
CA ALA A 186 14.27 -34.83 -12.40
C ALA A 186 14.76 -33.57 -13.13
N SER A 187 15.67 -32.79 -12.55
CA SER A 187 16.24 -31.62 -13.22
C SER A 187 17.61 -31.96 -13.82
N PRO A 188 17.75 -32.03 -15.16
CA PRO A 188 19.05 -32.28 -15.81
C PRO A 188 20.07 -31.15 -15.58
N ARG A 189 19.63 -30.00 -15.03
CA ARG A 189 20.42 -28.76 -14.85
C ARG A 189 20.18 -28.01 -13.53
N GLY A 190 19.28 -28.49 -12.65
CA GLY A 190 18.91 -27.76 -11.44
C GLY A 190 19.73 -28.19 -10.24
N SER A 191 20.59 -27.31 -9.70
CA SER A 191 21.30 -27.60 -8.45
C SER A 191 20.28 -27.81 -7.32
N LEU A 192 20.53 -28.75 -6.42
CA LEU A 192 19.73 -28.99 -5.21
C LEU A 192 19.49 -27.69 -4.42
N LEU A 193 20.43 -26.75 -4.51
CA LEU A 193 20.34 -25.42 -3.93
C LEU A 193 19.21 -24.57 -4.53
N ARG A 194 19.04 -24.56 -5.86
CA ARG A 194 17.96 -23.80 -6.54
C ARG A 194 16.58 -24.32 -6.15
N LEU A 195 16.42 -25.64 -6.11
CA LEU A 195 15.17 -26.29 -5.68
C LEU A 195 14.82 -25.92 -4.23
N ARG A 196 15.81 -26.00 -3.32
CA ARG A 196 15.61 -25.60 -1.91
C ARG A 196 15.31 -24.11 -1.78
N ALA A 197 16.04 -23.26 -2.51
CA ALA A 197 15.83 -21.82 -2.50
C ALA A 197 14.41 -21.46 -2.97
N GLY A 198 13.94 -22.02 -4.08
CA GLY A 198 12.58 -21.80 -4.58
C GLY A 198 11.51 -22.21 -3.57
N ARG A 199 11.61 -23.44 -3.02
CA ARG A 199 10.67 -23.95 -2.00
C ARG A 199 10.64 -23.07 -0.75
N SER A 200 11.81 -22.76 -0.20
CA SER A 200 11.93 -21.93 1.00
C SER A 200 11.40 -20.52 0.76
N LEU A 201 11.71 -19.91 -0.39
CA LEU A 201 11.27 -18.56 -0.72
C LEU A 201 9.76 -18.48 -0.94
N ALA A 202 9.18 -19.44 -1.65
CA ALA A 202 7.73 -19.53 -1.84
C ALA A 202 7.00 -19.74 -0.50
N ALA A 203 7.50 -20.65 0.35
CA ALA A 203 6.91 -20.90 1.67
C ALA A 203 7.00 -19.67 2.58
N ALA A 204 8.16 -19.00 2.62
CA ALA A 204 8.35 -17.80 3.42
C ALA A 204 7.42 -16.66 2.97
N ASN A 205 7.27 -16.46 1.66
CA ASN A 205 6.30 -15.50 1.12
C ASN A 205 4.88 -15.87 1.52
N LEU A 206 4.49 -17.15 1.43
CA LEU A 206 3.14 -17.58 1.75
C LEU A 206 2.81 -17.27 3.22
N ILE A 207 3.72 -17.60 4.13
CA ILE A 207 3.57 -17.34 5.56
C ILE A 207 3.49 -15.84 5.82
N PHE A 208 4.44 -15.06 5.30
CA PHE A 208 4.51 -13.63 5.55
C PHE A 208 3.26 -12.90 5.04
N TRP A 209 2.85 -13.17 3.81
CA TRP A 209 1.71 -12.48 3.20
C TRP A 209 0.37 -12.96 3.76
N SER A 210 0.28 -14.22 4.23
CA SER A 210 -0.90 -14.73 4.95
C SER A 210 -1.05 -14.01 6.29
N PHE A 211 0.04 -13.89 7.05
CA PHE A 211 0.04 -13.10 8.28
C PHE A 211 -0.28 -11.62 8.00
N ASN A 212 0.29 -11.04 6.95
CA ASN A 212 -0.03 -9.66 6.56
C ASN A 212 -1.53 -9.49 6.29
N LEU A 213 -2.18 -10.42 5.58
CA LEU A 213 -3.60 -10.32 5.28
C LEU A 213 -4.47 -10.53 6.52
N PHE A 214 -4.32 -11.69 7.16
CA PHE A 214 -5.21 -12.15 8.22
C PHE A 214 -4.84 -11.67 9.62
N GLY A 215 -3.58 -11.31 9.86
CA GLY A 215 -3.09 -10.80 11.15
C GLY A 215 -3.00 -9.28 11.22
N PHE A 216 -2.87 -8.58 10.09
CA PHE A 216 -2.68 -7.13 10.07
C PHE A 216 -3.73 -6.37 9.25
N LEU A 217 -3.83 -6.63 7.94
CA LEU A 217 -4.65 -5.83 7.04
C LEU A 217 -6.14 -5.91 7.38
N LEU A 218 -6.68 -7.13 7.52
CA LEU A 218 -8.09 -7.35 7.83
C LEU A 218 -8.46 -7.01 9.27
N PRO A 219 -7.76 -7.49 10.31
CA PRO A 219 -8.19 -7.25 11.69
C PRO A 219 -7.80 -5.88 12.26
N VAL A 220 -6.75 -5.23 11.74
CA VAL A 220 -6.22 -3.99 12.32
C VAL A 220 -6.36 -2.80 11.39
N PHE A 221 -5.85 -2.91 10.16
CA PHE A 221 -5.79 -1.75 9.25
C PHE A 221 -7.17 -1.36 8.72
N LEU A 222 -7.96 -2.32 8.23
CA LEU A 222 -9.29 -2.07 7.67
C LEU A 222 -10.26 -1.44 8.70
N PRO A 223 -10.43 -1.98 9.92
CA PRO A 223 -11.29 -1.36 10.92
C PRO A 223 -10.87 0.06 11.25
N ARG A 224 -9.57 0.33 11.40
CA ARG A 224 -9.07 1.69 11.67
C ARG A 224 -9.30 2.65 10.50
N ALA A 225 -9.19 2.18 9.27
CA ALA A 225 -9.48 2.98 8.08
C ALA A 225 -10.97 3.36 8.03
N LEU A 226 -11.86 2.40 8.27
CA LEU A 226 -13.31 2.63 8.31
C LEU A 226 -13.71 3.54 9.47
N GLN A 227 -13.21 3.29 10.69
CA GLN A 227 -13.50 4.13 11.87
C GLN A 227 -13.13 5.59 11.65
N ARG A 228 -11.95 5.88 11.06
CA ARG A 228 -11.56 7.27 10.75
C ARG A 228 -12.46 7.88 9.68
N TYR A 229 -12.82 7.12 8.66
CA TYR A 229 -13.68 7.60 7.58
C TYR A 229 -15.12 7.90 8.05
N TYR A 230 -15.73 7.02 8.83
CA TYR A 230 -17.08 7.22 9.36
C TYR A 230 -17.11 8.18 10.56
N GLY A 231 -16.10 8.15 11.44
CA GLY A 231 -16.00 9.06 12.58
C GLY A 231 -15.89 10.54 12.16
N LYS A 232 -15.33 10.83 10.98
CA LYS A 232 -15.36 12.19 10.39
C LYS A 232 -16.76 12.60 9.91
N GLN A 233 -17.60 11.65 9.48
CA GLN A 233 -19.00 11.95 9.08
C GLN A 233 -19.79 12.44 10.27
N ALA A 234 -19.73 11.70 11.38
CA ALA A 234 -20.47 12.03 12.59
C ALA A 234 -20.09 13.39 13.21
N LYS A 235 -18.90 13.93 12.88
CA LYS A 235 -18.45 15.25 13.34
C LYS A 235 -18.77 16.40 12.38
N SER A 236 -19.19 16.08 11.15
CA SER A 236 -19.50 17.08 10.11
C SER A 236 -21.01 17.25 9.87
N ALA A 237 -21.83 16.44 10.55
CA ALA A 237 -23.29 16.51 10.60
C ALA A 237 -23.72 17.14 11.93
#